data_AF-A0A8I1JJW6-F1
#
_entry.id   AF-A0A8I1JJW6-F1
#
_cell.length_a   1.000
_cell.length_b   1.000
_cell.length_c   1.000
_cell.angle_alpha   90.00
_cell.angle_beta   90.00
_cell.angle_gamma   90.00
#
_symmetry.space_group_name_H-M   'P 1'
#
loop_
_entity.id
_entity.type
_entity.pdbx_description
1 polymer ?
#
loop_
_entity_poly.entity_id
_entity_poly.type
_entity_poly.pdbx_seq_one_letter_code
_entity_poly.pdbx_strand_id
1 'polypeptide(L)'
;MQTINEVKLMKIPTISAKNLWHWGDLQIENRYERGISLEGNLFSMSACPMAWQQIARLGGSQLHIRESESVLLDMHSILFDEDPSSKAARKTIESWGVRTGLLHEREIFTVTEYDDELERDRHSEYLSWEEAEHEAFDPDQISSSLRLIGTAALIAIHNLNPKEIAGVEYAVIEWTKAHASNLVQGVYWNETLDPFGYSAPRAGMFDAQSLDLKPASEVPEDEDGLQGISHVRWVNYPALERTDEGPSL
;
A
#
# COMPACT_ATOMS: atom_id res chain seq x y z
N MET A 1 -27.30 -21.76 -26.12
CA MET A 1 -25.95 -22.17 -25.72
C MET A 1 -25.36 -21.05 -24.90
N GLN A 2 -25.20 -21.24 -23.59
CA GLN A 2 -24.41 -20.32 -22.77
C GLN A 2 -22.95 -20.52 -23.16
N THR A 3 -22.32 -19.48 -23.70
CA THR A 3 -20.87 -19.41 -23.84
C THR A 3 -20.30 -19.48 -22.43
N ILE A 4 -19.56 -20.54 -22.13
CA ILE A 4 -18.75 -20.61 -20.92
C ILE A 4 -17.63 -19.61 -21.16
N ASN A 5 -17.72 -18.42 -20.58
CA ASN A 5 -16.58 -17.49 -20.56
C ASN A 5 -15.44 -18.21 -19.83
N GLU A 6 -14.29 -18.38 -20.51
CA GLU A 6 -13.08 -18.86 -19.86
C GLU A 6 -12.76 -17.92 -18.70
N VAL A 7 -12.70 -18.46 -17.47
CA VAL A 7 -12.29 -17.69 -16.31
C VAL A 7 -10.80 -17.40 -16.47
N LYS A 8 -10.47 -16.15 -16.82
CA LYS A 8 -9.09 -15.71 -16.88
C LYS A 8 -8.52 -15.72 -15.47
N LEU A 9 -7.50 -16.54 -15.24
CA LEU A 9 -6.79 -16.56 -13.96
C LEU A 9 -5.71 -15.49 -13.97
N MET A 10 -5.76 -14.61 -12.98
CA MET A 10 -4.69 -13.68 -12.66
C MET A 10 -3.90 -14.26 -11.50
N LYS A 11 -2.57 -14.13 -11.52
CA LYS A 11 -1.74 -14.48 -10.37
C LYS A 11 -1.58 -13.25 -9.48
N ILE A 12 -1.73 -13.44 -8.17
CA ILE A 12 -1.42 -12.41 -7.19
C ILE A 12 -0.39 -12.93 -6.17
N PRO A 13 0.53 -12.08 -5.70
CA PRO A 13 1.54 -12.45 -4.72
C PRO A 13 0.96 -12.35 -3.31
N THR A 14 1.19 -13.37 -2.50
CA THR A 14 0.66 -13.46 -1.13
C THR A 14 1.75 -13.81 -0.14
N ILE A 15 1.61 -13.31 1.07
CA ILE A 15 2.44 -13.62 2.24
C ILE A 15 1.50 -14.06 3.36
N SER A 16 1.91 -15.07 4.13
CA SER A 16 1.26 -15.45 5.39
C SER A 16 2.06 -14.88 6.57
N ALA A 17 1.37 -14.27 7.52
CA ALA A 17 1.91 -13.83 8.79
C ALA A 17 1.24 -14.59 9.93
N LYS A 18 2.02 -15.32 10.74
CA LYS A 18 1.49 -16.08 11.88
C LYS A 18 0.90 -15.18 12.95
N ASN A 19 1.63 -14.12 13.29
CA ASN A 19 1.27 -13.13 14.29
C ASN A 19 1.49 -11.74 13.70
N LEU A 20 0.60 -10.82 14.07
CA LEU A 20 0.74 -9.40 13.76
C LEU A 20 0.36 -8.59 14.99
N TRP A 21 1.04 -7.47 15.17
CA TRP A 21 0.88 -6.59 16.31
C TRP A 21 0.40 -5.20 15.89
N HIS A 22 -0.38 -4.57 16.77
CA HIS A 22 -0.86 -3.20 16.60
C HIS A 22 -0.52 -2.38 17.84
N TRP A 23 0.08 -1.21 17.63
CA TRP A 23 0.20 -0.18 18.65
C TRP A 23 -0.96 0.81 18.51
N GLY A 24 -1.79 0.93 19.55
CA GLY A 24 -2.92 1.84 19.55
C GLY A 24 -3.98 1.51 20.61
N ASP A 25 -4.94 2.41 20.75
CA ASP A 25 -6.06 2.32 21.71
C ASP A 25 -7.34 1.71 21.10
N LEU A 26 -7.25 1.26 19.85
CA LEU A 26 -8.36 0.71 19.06
C LEU A 26 -9.55 1.67 18.87
N GLN A 27 -9.37 2.98 19.09
CA GLN A 27 -10.39 3.98 18.83
C GLN A 27 -10.23 4.51 17.40
N ILE A 28 -11.16 4.16 16.51
CA ILE A 28 -11.06 4.49 15.09
C ILE A 28 -11.10 6.01 14.84
N GLU A 29 -11.74 6.75 15.73
CA GLU A 29 -11.84 8.21 15.71
C GLU A 29 -10.46 8.87 15.87
N ASN A 30 -9.54 8.19 16.57
CA ASN A 30 -8.21 8.72 16.89
C ASN A 30 -7.19 8.49 15.76
N ARG A 31 -7.58 7.75 14.72
CA ARG A 31 -6.72 7.27 13.63
C ARG A 31 -5.85 8.35 12.97
N TYR A 32 -6.39 9.56 12.82
CA TYR A 32 -5.72 10.68 12.14
C TYR A 32 -5.29 11.81 13.08
N GLU A 33 -5.38 11.63 14.41
CA GLU A 33 -4.97 12.66 15.37
C GLU A 33 -3.50 13.07 15.22
N ARG A 34 -2.67 12.18 14.69
CA ARG A 34 -1.23 12.38 14.49
C ARG A 34 -0.85 12.61 13.02
N GLY A 35 -1.83 12.83 12.14
CA GLY A 35 -1.63 13.15 10.72
C GLY A 35 -2.20 12.09 9.77
N ILE A 36 -1.64 12.05 8.56
CA ILE A 36 -2.04 11.12 7.49
C ILE A 36 -1.34 9.77 7.72
N SER A 37 -2.03 8.66 7.46
CA SER A 37 -1.48 7.31 7.53
C SER A 37 -0.93 6.91 6.17
N LEU A 38 0.30 6.38 6.15
CA LEU A 38 0.94 5.87 4.94
C LEU A 38 0.18 4.66 4.37
N GLU A 39 -0.52 3.90 5.21
CA GLU A 39 -1.42 2.81 4.82
C GLU A 39 -2.82 3.29 4.39
N GLY A 40 -3.05 4.61 4.31
CA GLY A 40 -4.33 5.21 3.96
C GLY A 40 -5.42 4.89 4.99
N ASN A 41 -6.46 4.17 4.57
CA ASN A 41 -7.61 3.77 5.40
C ASN A 41 -7.54 2.33 5.96
N LEU A 42 -6.37 1.66 5.92
CA LEU A 42 -6.18 0.31 6.47
C LEU A 42 -5.84 0.25 7.96
N PHE A 43 -6.25 -0.79 8.67
CA PHE A 43 -5.86 -0.96 10.06
C PHE A 43 -4.38 -1.41 10.15
N SER A 44 -3.51 -0.51 10.62
CA SER A 44 -2.06 -0.72 10.64
C SER A 44 -1.67 -1.80 11.66
N MET A 45 -0.93 -2.80 11.19
CA MET A 45 -0.30 -3.82 12.01
C MET A 45 1.14 -4.03 11.53
N SER A 46 1.98 -4.69 12.32
CA SER A 46 3.36 -5.01 11.93
C SER A 46 3.80 -6.34 12.51
N ALA A 47 4.75 -6.98 11.84
CA ALA A 47 5.49 -8.11 12.38
C ALA A 47 6.68 -7.66 13.27
N CYS A 48 7.00 -6.37 13.23
CA CYS A 48 8.12 -5.75 13.94
C CYS A 48 7.58 -4.66 14.89
N PRO A 49 6.89 -5.02 15.98
CA PRO A 49 6.26 -4.05 16.85
C PRO A 49 7.23 -3.07 17.50
N MET A 50 8.50 -3.42 17.75
CA MET A 50 9.46 -2.50 18.37
C MET A 50 9.88 -1.41 17.38
N ALA A 51 10.33 -1.79 16.19
CA ALA A 51 10.63 -0.83 15.12
C ALA A 51 9.40 -0.01 14.76
N TRP A 52 8.23 -0.65 14.62
CA TRP A 52 7.02 0.05 14.20
C TRP A 52 6.55 1.07 15.24
N GLN A 53 6.75 0.84 16.53
CA GLN A 53 6.48 1.86 17.57
C GLN A 53 7.35 3.11 17.41
N GLN A 54 8.59 2.95 16.96
CA GLN A 54 9.54 4.04 16.78
C GLN A 54 9.26 4.84 15.50
N ILE A 55 8.95 4.11 14.42
CA ILE A 55 8.73 4.66 13.08
C ILE A 55 7.33 5.28 13.00
N ALA A 56 6.33 4.47 13.33
CA ALA A 56 4.95 4.84 13.14
C ALA A 56 4.52 5.70 14.32
N ARG A 57 4.08 6.93 14.01
CA ARG A 57 3.49 7.83 14.99
C ARG A 57 2.05 7.41 15.32
N LEU A 58 1.80 6.12 15.52
CA LEU A 58 0.50 5.60 15.90
C LEU A 58 0.15 6.12 17.30
N GLY A 59 -1.10 6.53 17.49
CA GLY A 59 -1.63 6.96 18.78
C GLY A 59 -1.59 5.84 19.82
N GLY A 60 -1.91 6.13 21.08
CA GLY A 60 -2.02 5.12 22.14
C GLY A 60 -0.68 4.56 22.65
N SER A 61 -0.79 3.72 23.69
CA SER A 61 0.35 3.09 24.38
C SER A 61 0.13 1.60 24.66
N GLN A 62 -0.90 1.01 24.05
CA GLN A 62 -1.29 -0.38 24.24
C GLN A 62 -0.84 -1.20 23.03
N LEU A 63 -0.28 -2.37 23.31
CA LEU A 63 0.06 -3.36 22.31
C LEU A 63 -1.06 -4.39 22.22
N HIS A 64 -1.50 -4.65 21.00
CA HIS A 64 -2.46 -5.68 20.68
C HIS A 64 -1.83 -6.69 19.73
N ILE A 65 -2.22 -7.96 19.85
CA ILE A 65 -1.76 -9.06 19.01
C ILE A 65 -2.93 -9.78 18.37
N ARG A 66 -2.74 -10.18 17.12
CA ARG A 66 -3.54 -11.19 16.43
C ARG A 66 -2.75 -12.50 16.40
N GLU A 67 -3.21 -13.50 17.15
CA GLU A 67 -2.58 -14.83 17.27
C GLU A 67 -3.17 -15.83 16.27
N SER A 68 -3.25 -15.44 15.01
CA SER A 68 -3.82 -16.28 13.95
C SER A 68 -3.23 -15.92 12.60
N GLU A 69 -3.05 -16.93 11.77
CA GLU A 69 -2.48 -16.75 10.44
C GLU A 69 -3.31 -15.76 9.59
N SER A 70 -2.62 -14.74 9.10
CA SER A 70 -3.17 -13.73 8.22
C SER A 70 -2.55 -13.88 6.84
N VAL A 71 -3.38 -14.09 5.81
CA VAL A 71 -2.94 -14.12 4.41
C VAL A 71 -3.11 -12.72 3.85
N LEU A 72 -2.04 -12.15 3.31
CA LEU A 72 -1.94 -10.76 2.87
C LEU A 72 -1.42 -10.68 1.44
N LEU A 73 -1.82 -9.67 0.69
CA LEU A 73 -1.23 -9.36 -0.60
C LEU A 73 0.15 -8.72 -0.41
N ASP A 74 1.18 -9.20 -1.09
CA ASP A 74 2.50 -8.54 -1.07
C ASP A 74 2.53 -7.33 -2.03
N MET A 75 2.64 -6.13 -1.47
CA MET A 75 2.59 -4.87 -2.22
C MET A 75 3.83 -4.69 -3.09
N HIS A 76 5.01 -5.03 -2.57
CA HIS A 76 6.27 -4.81 -3.29
C HIS A 76 6.35 -5.65 -4.57
N SER A 77 5.92 -6.91 -4.53
CA SER A 77 5.83 -7.75 -5.72
C SER A 77 4.90 -7.13 -6.78
N ILE A 78 3.79 -6.48 -6.40
CA ILE A 78 2.91 -5.84 -7.40
C ILE A 78 3.51 -4.53 -7.93
N LEU A 79 4.06 -3.70 -7.05
CA LEU A 79 4.42 -2.33 -7.40
C LEU A 79 5.79 -2.23 -8.09
N PHE A 80 6.77 -3.00 -7.63
CA PHE A 80 8.18 -2.79 -7.95
C PHE A 80 8.86 -3.98 -8.63
N ASP A 81 8.32 -5.19 -8.53
CA ASP A 81 8.94 -6.35 -9.15
C ASP A 81 8.73 -6.39 -10.67
N GLU A 82 9.76 -6.84 -11.37
CA GLU A 82 9.84 -6.83 -12.83
C GLU A 82 9.38 -8.15 -13.47
N ASP A 83 8.99 -9.15 -12.65
CA ASP A 83 8.42 -10.43 -13.09
C ASP A 83 7.19 -10.21 -14.00
N PRO A 84 7.03 -11.00 -15.07
CA PRO A 84 5.88 -10.89 -15.97
C PRO A 84 4.52 -10.98 -15.27
N SER A 85 4.40 -11.78 -14.21
CA SER A 85 3.16 -11.92 -13.42
C SER A 85 2.87 -10.63 -12.66
N SER A 86 3.88 -10.01 -12.06
CA SER A 86 3.80 -8.70 -11.39
C SER A 86 3.32 -7.62 -12.33
N LYS A 87 3.95 -7.50 -13.51
CA LYS A 87 3.56 -6.53 -14.54
C LYS A 87 2.14 -6.75 -15.04
N ALA A 88 1.75 -8.01 -15.27
CA ALA A 88 0.40 -8.35 -15.71
C ALA A 88 -0.65 -8.01 -14.66
N ALA A 89 -0.35 -8.29 -13.38
CA ALA A 89 -1.20 -7.95 -12.25
C ALA A 89 -1.34 -6.44 -12.10
N ARG A 90 -0.22 -5.70 -12.05
CA ARG A 90 -0.19 -4.23 -11.96
C ARG A 90 -0.98 -3.58 -13.09
N LYS A 91 -0.75 -3.98 -14.34
CA LYS A 91 -1.48 -3.46 -15.50
C LYS A 91 -2.98 -3.72 -15.42
N THR A 92 -3.39 -4.88 -14.91
CA THR A 92 -4.80 -5.23 -14.72
C THR A 92 -5.45 -4.31 -13.70
N ILE A 93 -4.76 -4.06 -12.59
CA ILE A 93 -5.21 -3.17 -11.51
C ILE A 93 -5.27 -1.71 -11.99
N GLU A 94 -4.23 -1.22 -12.67
CA GLU A 94 -4.18 0.13 -13.25
C GLU A 94 -5.35 0.35 -14.22
N SER A 95 -5.57 -0.60 -15.14
CA SER A 95 -6.68 -0.54 -16.10
C SER A 95 -8.05 -0.58 -15.41
N TRP A 96 -8.17 -1.31 -14.30
CA TRP A 96 -9.36 -1.29 -13.47
C TRP A 96 -9.53 0.07 -12.79
N GLY A 97 -8.49 0.62 -12.18
CA GLY A 97 -8.52 1.91 -11.48
C GLY A 97 -8.89 3.07 -12.39
N VAL A 98 -8.42 3.07 -13.64
CA VAL A 98 -8.85 4.07 -14.64
C VAL A 98 -10.33 3.90 -14.98
N ARG A 99 -10.79 2.67 -15.25
CA ARG A 99 -12.20 2.40 -15.59
C ARG A 99 -13.17 2.73 -14.46
N THR A 100 -12.78 2.53 -13.21
CA THR A 100 -13.61 2.85 -12.04
C THR A 100 -13.48 4.30 -11.58
N GLY A 101 -12.66 5.11 -12.26
CA GLY A 101 -12.47 6.53 -11.92
C GLY A 101 -11.66 6.75 -10.63
N LEU A 102 -10.87 5.76 -10.20
CA LEU A 102 -9.95 5.87 -9.05
C LEU A 102 -8.57 6.38 -9.47
N LEU A 103 -8.16 6.11 -10.71
CA LEU A 103 -6.91 6.59 -11.30
C LEU A 103 -7.18 7.44 -12.53
N HIS A 104 -6.28 8.38 -12.81
CA HIS A 104 -6.22 9.09 -14.08
C HIS A 104 -4.77 9.36 -14.47
N GLU A 105 -4.52 9.53 -15.76
CA GLU A 105 -3.21 9.98 -16.25
C GLU A 105 -3.07 11.49 -16.03
N ARG A 106 -1.91 11.89 -15.52
CA ARG A 106 -1.51 13.29 -15.37
C ARG A 106 -0.03 13.44 -15.71
N GLU A 107 0.31 14.58 -16.30
CA GLU A 107 1.70 14.98 -16.46
C GLU A 107 2.27 15.38 -15.09
N ILE A 108 3.39 14.74 -14.73
CA ILE A 108 4.15 14.99 -13.51
C ILE A 108 5.49 15.57 -13.90
N PHE A 109 5.90 16.63 -13.21
CA PHE A 109 7.17 17.31 -13.42
C PHE A 109 8.14 16.89 -12.32
N THR A 110 9.32 16.40 -12.71
CA THR A 110 10.36 15.95 -11.80
C THR A 110 11.57 16.85 -11.93
N VAL A 111 11.91 17.53 -10.83
CA VAL A 111 13.15 18.28 -10.68
C VAL A 111 14.23 17.32 -10.19
N THR A 112 15.38 17.28 -10.86
CA THR A 112 16.53 16.46 -10.46
C THR A 112 17.72 17.34 -10.09
N GLU A 113 18.21 17.19 -8.86
CA GLU A 113 19.31 17.96 -8.31
C GLU A 113 20.39 17.03 -7.75
N TYR A 114 21.66 17.34 -8.00
CA TYR A 114 22.75 16.59 -7.40
C TYR A 114 23.01 17.10 -5.98
N ASP A 115 22.85 16.23 -4.99
CA ASP A 115 23.19 16.48 -3.58
C ASP A 115 24.65 16.06 -3.35
N ASP A 116 25.52 17.06 -3.17
CA ASP A 116 26.96 16.85 -3.01
C ASP A 116 27.35 16.27 -1.64
N GLU A 117 26.54 16.51 -0.60
CA GLU A 117 26.73 15.89 0.71
C GLU A 117 26.45 14.38 0.68
N LEU A 118 25.45 13.96 -0.09
CA LEU A 118 25.05 12.55 -0.22
C LEU A 118 25.65 11.85 -1.45
N GLU A 119 26.40 12.58 -2.28
CA GLU A 119 26.95 12.15 -3.57
C GLU A 119 25.93 11.42 -4.46
N ARG A 120 24.69 11.95 -4.54
CA ARG A 120 23.60 11.33 -5.31
C ARG A 120 22.59 12.33 -5.85
N ASP A 121 21.91 11.94 -6.92
CA ASP A 121 20.76 12.69 -7.42
C ASP A 121 19.58 12.59 -6.44
N ARG A 122 18.92 13.71 -6.23
CA ARG A 122 17.65 13.85 -5.52
C ARG A 122 16.58 14.27 -6.49
N HIS A 123 15.39 13.73 -6.29
CA HIS A 123 14.24 13.99 -7.12
C HIS A 123 13.11 14.58 -6.28
N SER A 124 12.49 15.63 -6.80
CA SER A 124 11.28 16.23 -6.25
C SER A 124 10.22 16.28 -7.35
N GLU A 125 8.99 15.91 -7.01
CA GLU A 125 7.90 15.77 -7.98
C GLU A 125 6.80 16.80 -7.75
N TYR A 126 6.26 17.36 -8.83
CA TYR A 126 5.31 18.46 -8.81
C TYR A 126 4.15 18.23 -9.77
N LEU A 127 3.02 18.85 -9.43
CA LEU A 127 1.75 18.74 -10.15
C LEU A 127 1.59 19.80 -11.25
N SER A 128 2.53 20.74 -11.34
CA SER A 128 2.57 21.82 -12.32
C SER A 128 4.00 22.23 -12.67
N TRP A 129 4.20 22.74 -13.89
CA TRP A 129 5.47 23.30 -14.34
C TRP A 129 5.90 24.47 -13.45
N GLU A 130 4.97 25.36 -13.07
CA GLU A 130 5.24 26.54 -12.25
C GLU A 130 5.83 26.18 -10.88
N GLU A 131 5.30 25.14 -10.22
CA GLU A 131 5.86 24.64 -8.96
C GLU A 131 7.25 24.04 -9.17
N ALA A 132 7.47 23.27 -10.25
CA ALA A 132 8.78 22.70 -10.55
C ALA A 132 9.81 23.78 -10.89
N GLU A 133 9.44 24.80 -11.65
CA GLU A 133 10.31 25.92 -12.04
C GLU A 133 10.67 26.82 -10.86
N HIS A 134 9.77 26.98 -9.88
CA HIS A 134 10.07 27.70 -8.65
C HIS A 134 11.12 27.00 -7.79
N GLU A 135 11.14 25.66 -7.83
CA GLU A 135 12.04 24.85 -7.00
C GLU A 135 13.37 24.55 -7.72
N ALA A 136 13.35 24.39 -9.04
CA ALA A 136 14.56 24.16 -9.83
C ALA A 136 15.49 25.38 -9.85
N PHE A 137 16.80 25.13 -9.78
CA PHE A 137 17.81 26.17 -10.00
C PHE A 137 17.96 26.54 -11.49
N ASP A 138 17.81 25.54 -12.37
CA ASP A 138 17.87 25.67 -13.82
C ASP A 138 16.73 24.87 -14.49
N PRO A 139 16.00 25.43 -15.47
CA PRO A 139 14.97 24.69 -16.21
C PRO A 139 15.42 23.35 -16.82
N ASP A 140 16.71 23.20 -17.15
CA ASP A 140 17.25 21.93 -17.68
C ASP A 140 17.23 20.78 -16.66
N GLN A 141 16.96 21.07 -15.37
CA GLN A 141 16.78 20.08 -14.30
C GLN A 141 15.37 19.48 -14.28
N ILE A 142 14.44 20.05 -15.05
CA ILE A 142 13.03 19.66 -15.05
C ILE A 142 12.78 18.69 -16.19
N SER A 143 12.23 17.53 -15.85
CA SER A 143 11.68 16.56 -16.81
C SER A 143 10.19 16.38 -16.57
N SER A 144 9.44 15.95 -17.58
CA SER A 144 8.03 15.58 -17.40
C SER A 144 7.74 14.16 -17.89
N SER A 145 6.77 13.51 -17.23
CA SER A 145 6.29 12.19 -17.63
C SER A 145 4.80 12.03 -17.33
N LEU A 146 4.09 11.28 -18.17
CA LEU A 146 2.71 10.89 -17.87
C LEU A 146 2.72 9.73 -16.86
N ARG A 147 1.99 9.92 -15.75
CA ARG A 147 1.86 8.91 -14.69
C ARG A 147 0.41 8.76 -14.27
N LEU A 148 0.05 7.57 -13.82
CA LEU A 148 -1.24 7.32 -13.18
C LEU A 148 -1.20 7.80 -11.73
N ILE A 149 -2.10 8.71 -11.39
CA ILE A 149 -2.27 9.23 -10.02
C ILE A 149 -3.70 9.05 -9.53
N GLY A 150 -3.89 9.14 -8.22
CA GLY A 150 -5.19 9.06 -7.58
C GLY A 150 -6.11 10.20 -8.00
N THR A 151 -7.38 9.89 -8.28
CA THR A 151 -8.43 10.91 -8.42
C THR A 151 -8.86 11.44 -7.06
N ALA A 152 -9.66 12.51 -7.05
CA ALA A 152 -10.29 13.02 -5.83
C ALA A 152 -11.11 11.93 -5.08
N ALA A 153 -11.67 10.96 -5.82
CA ALA A 153 -12.39 9.84 -5.21
C ALA A 153 -11.44 8.93 -4.41
N LEU A 154 -10.29 8.55 -4.97
CA LEU A 154 -9.31 7.71 -4.28
C LEU A 154 -8.67 8.44 -3.08
N ILE A 155 -8.36 9.73 -3.26
CA ILE A 155 -7.86 10.61 -2.19
C ILE A 155 -8.85 10.63 -1.01
N ALA A 156 -10.15 10.77 -1.29
CA ALA A 156 -11.18 10.79 -0.26
C ALA A 156 -11.31 9.43 0.47
N ILE A 157 -11.20 8.30 -0.25
CA ILE A 157 -11.29 6.95 0.34
C ILE A 157 -10.17 6.73 1.37
N HIS A 158 -8.95 7.16 1.06
CA HIS A 158 -7.76 6.90 1.89
C HIS A 158 -7.32 8.09 2.75
N ASN A 159 -8.03 9.22 2.68
CA ASN A 159 -7.67 10.47 3.38
C ASN A 159 -6.23 10.94 3.06
N LEU A 160 -5.86 10.88 1.77
CA LEU A 160 -4.52 11.25 1.31
C LEU A 160 -4.37 12.77 1.21
N ASN A 161 -3.13 13.25 1.18
CA ASN A 161 -2.88 14.65 0.86
C ASN A 161 -3.13 14.87 -0.64
N PRO A 162 -4.01 15.80 -1.06
CA PRO A 162 -4.27 16.06 -2.47
C PRO A 162 -3.04 16.54 -3.27
N LYS A 163 -1.97 16.96 -2.58
CA LYS A 163 -0.70 17.37 -3.19
C LYS A 163 0.27 16.21 -3.42
N GLU A 164 0.04 15.05 -2.80
CA GLU A 164 0.90 13.89 -2.97
C GLU A 164 0.67 13.23 -4.32
N ILE A 165 1.76 12.88 -5.01
CA ILE A 165 1.75 12.18 -6.29
C ILE A 165 1.72 10.68 -5.98
N ALA A 166 0.58 10.24 -5.47
CA ALA A 166 0.30 8.85 -5.11
C ALA A 166 -0.96 8.34 -5.83
N GLY A 167 -1.12 7.02 -5.93
CA GLY A 167 -2.36 6.47 -6.50
C GLY A 167 -2.33 4.98 -6.75
N VAL A 168 -1.33 4.47 -7.48
CA VAL A 168 -1.32 3.06 -7.90
C VAL A 168 -1.34 2.11 -6.70
N GLU A 169 -0.56 2.40 -5.65
CA GLU A 169 -0.57 1.60 -4.41
C GLU A 169 -1.94 1.54 -3.73
N TYR A 170 -2.68 2.65 -3.71
CA TYR A 170 -4.01 2.71 -3.13
C TYR A 170 -5.06 2.06 -4.03
N ALA A 171 -4.90 2.14 -5.36
CA ALA A 171 -5.71 1.39 -6.29
C ALA A 171 -5.50 -0.13 -6.17
N VAL A 172 -4.28 -0.59 -5.85
CA VAL A 172 -4.01 -2.00 -5.51
C VAL A 172 -4.80 -2.41 -4.27
N ILE A 173 -4.84 -1.57 -3.23
CA ILE A 173 -5.63 -1.83 -2.02
C ILE A 173 -7.13 -1.98 -2.37
N GLU A 174 -7.70 -1.02 -3.10
CA GLU A 174 -9.14 -1.04 -3.43
C GLU A 174 -9.50 -2.17 -4.40
N TRP A 175 -8.63 -2.48 -5.37
CA TRP A 175 -8.82 -3.64 -6.23
C TRP A 175 -8.86 -4.93 -5.41
N THR A 176 -7.94 -5.05 -4.45
CA THR A 176 -7.81 -6.24 -3.60
C THR A 176 -9.02 -6.40 -2.69
N LYS A 177 -9.54 -5.33 -2.09
CA LYS A 177 -10.80 -5.36 -1.33
C LYS A 177 -11.97 -5.82 -2.19
N ALA A 178 -12.09 -5.28 -3.41
CA ALA A 178 -13.22 -5.54 -4.30
C ALA A 178 -13.22 -6.96 -4.90
N HIS A 179 -12.04 -7.55 -5.09
CA HIS A 179 -11.92 -8.84 -5.77
C HIS A 179 -11.40 -9.93 -4.82
N ALA A 180 -10.31 -9.70 -4.11
CA ALA A 180 -9.59 -10.76 -3.40
C ALA A 180 -9.80 -10.79 -1.87
N SER A 181 -10.75 -10.04 -1.31
CA SER A 181 -11.02 -10.00 0.14
C SER A 181 -11.48 -11.34 0.74
N ASN A 182 -11.95 -12.28 -0.10
CA ASN A 182 -12.24 -13.65 0.31
C ASN A 182 -10.99 -14.54 0.44
N LEU A 183 -9.84 -14.07 -0.04
CA LEU A 183 -8.56 -14.80 -0.06
C LEU A 183 -7.49 -14.13 0.82
N VAL A 184 -7.45 -12.80 0.83
CA VAL A 184 -6.51 -12.00 1.62
C VAL A 184 -7.27 -11.08 2.58
N GLN A 185 -6.73 -10.91 3.79
CA GLN A 185 -7.31 -10.11 4.87
C GLN A 185 -6.78 -8.66 4.89
N GLY A 186 -5.78 -8.38 4.06
CA GLY A 186 -5.07 -7.12 4.02
C GLY A 186 -3.93 -7.12 2.99
N VAL A 187 -3.06 -6.14 3.12
CA VAL A 187 -1.83 -6.01 2.32
C VAL A 187 -0.60 -5.98 3.23
N TYR A 188 0.56 -6.31 2.68
CA TYR A 188 1.84 -6.37 3.37
C TYR A 188 2.90 -5.63 2.56
N TRP A 189 3.66 -4.77 3.22
CA TRP A 189 4.86 -4.14 2.68
C TRP A 189 6.06 -4.85 3.28
N ASN A 190 6.67 -5.74 2.50
CA ASN A 190 7.84 -6.52 2.91
C ASN A 190 9.13 -5.70 2.78
N GLU A 191 9.24 -4.65 3.59
CA GLU A 191 10.40 -3.78 3.67
C GLU A 191 11.61 -4.47 4.33
N THR A 192 12.79 -3.86 4.20
CA THR A 192 13.94 -4.30 5.00
C THR A 192 13.82 -3.70 6.39
N LEU A 193 14.04 -4.49 7.43
CA LEU A 193 14.07 -3.99 8.81
C LEU A 193 15.29 -3.07 9.00
N ASP A 194 15.05 -1.77 9.07
CA ASP A 194 16.03 -0.73 9.38
C ASP A 194 15.34 0.41 10.16
N PRO A 195 15.25 0.29 11.50
CA PRO A 195 14.58 1.29 12.33
C PRO A 195 15.21 2.68 12.25
N PHE A 196 16.53 2.77 12.04
CA PHE A 196 17.25 4.04 11.92
C PHE A 196 17.01 4.71 10.56
N GLY A 197 16.80 3.92 9.52
CA GLY A 197 16.34 4.36 8.20
C GLY A 197 14.82 4.57 8.09
N TYR A 198 14.08 4.47 9.19
CA TYR A 198 12.62 4.54 9.23
C TYR A 198 11.88 3.49 8.39
N SER A 199 12.46 2.28 8.26
CA SER A 199 11.89 1.18 7.47
C SER A 199 11.66 -0.06 8.31
N ALA A 200 10.48 -0.66 8.18
CA ALA A 200 10.16 -1.94 8.80
C ALA A 200 8.97 -2.59 8.12
N PRO A 201 8.93 -3.93 8.02
CA PRO A 201 7.78 -4.65 7.50
C PRO A 201 6.48 -4.29 8.22
N ARG A 202 5.44 -4.01 7.44
CA ARG A 202 4.13 -3.60 7.95
C ARG A 202 2.99 -4.22 7.15
N ALA A 203 1.84 -4.26 7.78
CA ALA A 203 0.60 -4.77 7.24
C ALA A 203 -0.51 -3.73 7.38
N GLY A 204 -1.41 -3.69 6.41
CA GLY A 204 -2.66 -2.95 6.48
C GLY A 204 -3.83 -3.91 6.35
N MET A 205 -4.62 -4.08 7.41
CA MET A 205 -5.78 -4.97 7.40
C MET A 205 -7.03 -4.25 6.90
N PHE A 206 -7.89 -4.95 6.15
CA PHE A 206 -9.10 -4.35 5.56
C PHE A 206 -10.20 -4.10 6.58
N ASP A 207 -10.36 -5.00 7.55
CA ASP A 207 -11.43 -4.94 8.55
C ASP A 207 -10.89 -5.27 9.95
N ALA A 208 -10.74 -4.22 10.77
CA ALA A 208 -10.28 -4.33 12.15
C ALA A 208 -11.21 -5.16 13.04
N GLN A 209 -12.53 -5.15 12.76
CA GLN A 209 -13.52 -5.82 13.62
C GLN A 209 -13.41 -7.34 13.55
N SER A 210 -12.87 -7.86 12.44
CA SER A 210 -12.68 -9.30 12.21
C SER A 210 -11.39 -9.87 12.85
N LEU A 211 -10.53 -9.03 13.43
CA LEU A 211 -9.15 -9.39 13.76
C LEU A 211 -8.96 -10.11 15.11
N ASP A 212 -10.00 -10.28 15.93
CA ASP A 212 -9.94 -10.94 17.25
C ASP A 212 -8.69 -10.53 18.07
N LEU A 213 -8.47 -9.21 18.16
CA LEU A 213 -7.26 -8.66 18.79
C LEU A 213 -7.30 -8.86 20.30
N LYS A 214 -6.17 -9.31 20.85
CA LYS A 214 -5.98 -9.45 22.29
C LYS A 214 -4.91 -8.48 22.77
N PRO A 215 -5.01 -7.96 24.01
CA PRO A 215 -3.90 -7.26 24.62
C PRO A 215 -2.66 -8.17 24.68
N ALA A 216 -1.51 -7.67 24.23
CA ALA A 216 -0.24 -8.37 24.36
C ALA A 216 0.42 -7.98 25.69
N SER A 217 0.88 -8.97 26.46
CA SER A 217 1.61 -8.72 27.71
C SER A 217 3.09 -8.41 27.51
N GLU A 218 3.64 -8.81 26.37
CA GLU A 218 5.06 -8.69 26.03
C GLU A 218 5.21 -8.17 24.60
N VAL A 219 6.24 -7.34 24.40
CA VAL A 219 6.65 -6.89 23.06
C VAL A 219 7.72 -7.88 22.59
N PRO A 220 7.50 -8.64 21.51
CA PRO A 220 8.52 -9.54 20.98
C PRO A 220 9.67 -8.76 20.38
N GLU A 221 10.85 -9.39 20.29
CA GLU A 221 11.93 -8.91 19.43
C GLU A 221 11.46 -8.95 17.96
N ASP A 222 11.88 -7.97 17.17
CA ASP A 222 11.42 -7.84 15.79
C ASP A 222 11.87 -9.03 14.92
N GLU A 223 13.06 -9.60 15.18
CA GLU A 223 13.52 -10.80 14.47
C GLU A 223 12.62 -12.02 14.73
N ASP A 224 12.08 -12.16 15.94
CA ASP A 224 11.18 -13.26 16.28
C ASP A 224 9.83 -13.11 15.58
N GLY A 225 9.31 -11.89 15.50
CA GLY A 225 8.11 -11.60 14.72
C GLY A 225 8.28 -11.93 13.23
N LEU A 226 9.47 -11.64 12.66
CA LEU A 226 9.78 -11.93 11.26
C LEU A 226 9.91 -13.42 10.95
N GLN A 227 10.30 -14.27 11.90
CA GLN A 227 10.25 -15.73 11.72
C GLN A 227 8.83 -16.26 11.45
N GLY A 228 7.80 -15.47 11.82
CA GLY A 228 6.40 -15.75 11.54
C GLY A 228 5.94 -15.40 10.13
N ILE A 229 6.79 -14.79 9.30
CA ILE A 229 6.47 -14.32 7.95
C ILE A 229 6.94 -15.33 6.90
N SER A 230 6.03 -15.73 6.01
CA SER A 230 6.37 -16.65 4.93
C SER A 230 7.06 -15.93 3.77
N HIS A 231 7.78 -16.69 2.93
CA HIS A 231 8.14 -16.21 1.59
C HIS A 231 6.89 -15.92 0.74
N VAL A 232 7.05 -15.05 -0.26
CA VAL A 232 6.01 -14.72 -1.24
C VAL A 232 5.58 -15.98 -1.99
N ARG A 233 4.27 -16.15 -2.14
CA ARG A 233 3.64 -17.22 -2.93
C ARG A 233 2.68 -16.63 -3.95
N TRP A 234 2.81 -17.04 -5.19
CA TRP A 234 1.91 -16.65 -6.27
C TRP A 234 0.72 -17.60 -6.34
N VAL A 235 -0.48 -17.07 -6.11
CA VAL A 235 -1.73 -17.83 -6.12
C VAL A 235 -2.56 -17.44 -7.33
N ASN A 236 -3.18 -18.43 -7.96
CA ASN A 236 -4.13 -18.17 -9.04
C ASN A 236 -5.44 -17.66 -8.44
N TYR A 237 -5.86 -16.50 -8.89
CA TYR A 237 -7.10 -15.85 -8.51
C TYR A 237 -7.96 -15.65 -9.77
N PRO A 238 -9.25 -16.00 -9.75
CA PRO A 238 -10.13 -15.75 -10.88
C PRO A 238 -10.28 -14.26 -11.08
N ALA A 239 -9.67 -13.70 -12.13
CA ALA A 239 -9.95 -12.33 -12.53
C ALA A 239 -11.39 -12.32 -13.05
N LEU A 240 -12.34 -12.08 -12.15
CA LEU A 240 -13.72 -11.86 -12.54
C LEU A 240 -13.73 -10.58 -13.37
N GLU A 241 -13.82 -10.72 -14.70
CA GLU A 241 -14.39 -9.68 -15.52
C GLU A 241 -15.86 -9.56 -15.10
N ARG A 242 -16.15 -8.75 -14.07
CA ARG A 242 -17.52 -8.32 -13.85
C ARG A 242 -17.94 -7.56 -15.10
N THR A 243 -18.81 -8.18 -15.87
CA THR A 243 -19.56 -7.53 -16.94
C THR A 243 -20.44 -6.46 -16.30
N ASP A 244 -20.05 -5.19 -16.47
CA ASP A 244 -20.90 -4.00 -16.58
C ASP A 244 -22.16 -3.89 -15.70
N GLU A 245 -22.12 -4.29 -14.44
CA GLU A 245 -23.07 -3.79 -13.43
C GLU A 245 -22.27 -3.12 -12.32
N GLY A 246 -22.12 -1.80 -12.46
CA GLY A 246 -21.54 -0.94 -11.44
C GLY A 246 -22.32 -1.06 -10.12
N PRO A 247 -21.71 -0.63 -9.00
CA PRO A 247 -22.44 -0.55 -7.74
C PRO A 247 -23.63 0.40 -7.92
N SER A 248 -24.84 -0.10 -7.68
CA SER A 248 -25.97 0.76 -7.36
C SER A 248 -25.59 1.56 -6.12
N LEU A 249 -25.47 2.87 -6.29
CA LEU A 249 -25.34 3.85 -5.22
C LEU A 249 -26.48 3.72 -4.20
#